data_AF-A0A6S7JEL7-F1
#
_entry.id   AF-A0A6S7JEL7-F1
#
_cell.length_a   1.000
_cell.length_b   1.000
_cell.length_c   1.000
_cell.angle_alpha   90.00
_cell.angle_beta   90.00
_cell.angle_gamma   90.00
#
_symmetry.space_group_name_H-M   'P 1'
#
loop_
_entity.id
_entity.type
_entity.pdbx_description
1 polymer ?
#
loop_
_entity_poly.entity_id
_entity_poly.type
_entity_poly.pdbx_seq_one_letter_code
_entity_poly.pdbx_strand_id
1 'polypeptide(L)'
;IAKSDELCVNITSLRTHAVGKAQPIPVVVYDYYKPEKRAVVMYSAGQGVDVCDVCPDCIDCKERAGGRTCNETLNCSTGPATDEPSAVDDGSASTHGISLLLVIIVELSLMLHFEF
;
A
#
# COMPACT_ATOMS: atom_id res chain seq x y z
N ILE A 1 -41.55 15.74 -7.22
CA ILE A 1 -40.68 15.08 -6.23
C ILE A 1 -39.59 16.09 -5.86
N ALA A 2 -39.59 16.60 -4.63
CA ALA A 2 -38.57 17.55 -4.18
C ALA A 2 -37.27 16.78 -3.87
N LYS A 3 -36.16 17.26 -4.41
CA LYS A 3 -34.81 16.72 -4.18
C LYS A 3 -34.48 16.94 -2.70
N SER A 4 -34.26 15.86 -1.97
CA SER A 4 -33.85 15.88 -0.57
C SER A 4 -32.58 16.70 -0.40
N ASP A 5 -32.49 17.46 0.69
CA ASP A 5 -31.30 18.23 1.03
C ASP A 5 -30.07 17.32 1.07
N GLU A 6 -29.04 17.70 0.32
CA GLU A 6 -27.76 16.99 0.28
C GLU A 6 -26.96 17.31 1.56
N LEU A 7 -26.62 16.29 2.34
CA LEU A 7 -25.78 16.43 3.53
C LEU A 7 -24.33 16.12 3.18
N CYS A 8 -23.48 17.14 3.21
CA CYS A 8 -22.03 17.01 3.01
C CYS A 8 -21.31 17.12 4.35
N VAL A 9 -20.38 16.19 4.61
CA VAL A 9 -19.52 16.21 5.80
C VAL A 9 -18.05 16.19 5.36
N ASN A 10 -17.27 17.13 5.88
CA ASN A 10 -15.83 17.18 5.64
C ASN A 10 -15.10 16.46 6.78
N ILE A 11 -14.29 15.46 6.43
CA ILE A 11 -13.47 14.70 7.37
C ILE A 11 -12.00 15.03 7.10
N THR A 12 -11.33 15.59 8.10
CA THR A 12 -9.88 15.86 8.05
C THR A 12 -9.13 14.76 8.78
N SER A 13 -8.09 14.22 8.15
CA SER A 13 -7.23 13.19 8.73
C SER A 13 -5.76 13.52 8.51
N LEU A 14 -4.92 13.17 9.49
CA LEU A 14 -3.47 13.33 9.42
C LEU A 14 -2.81 11.95 9.28
N ARG A 15 -1.92 11.81 8.30
CA ARG A 15 -1.13 10.60 8.12
C ARG A 15 0.01 10.55 9.14
N THR A 16 -0.06 9.62 10.10
CA THR A 16 0.96 9.47 11.16
C THR A 16 2.10 8.53 10.78
N HIS A 17 1.89 7.64 9.79
CA HIS A 17 2.87 6.64 9.37
C HIS A 17 3.03 6.61 7.84
N ALA A 18 4.28 6.43 7.40
CA ALA A 18 4.59 6.16 6.01
C ALA A 18 4.24 4.70 5.68
N VAL A 19 3.50 4.51 4.58
CA VAL A 19 2.94 3.22 4.14
C VAL A 19 3.05 3.17 2.62
N GLY A 20 3.79 2.20 2.11
CA GLY A 20 3.88 1.95 0.68
C GLY A 20 2.66 1.15 0.21
N LYS A 21 2.21 1.40 -1.03
CA LYS A 21 1.12 0.64 -1.69
C LYS A 21 -0.14 0.51 -0.82
N ALA A 22 -0.56 1.62 -0.20
CA ALA A 22 -1.75 1.64 0.63
C ALA A 22 -3.00 1.20 -0.15
N GLN A 23 -3.82 0.33 0.46
CA GLN A 23 -5.04 -0.17 -0.14
C GLN A 23 -6.19 0.85 0.03
N PRO A 24 -7.10 0.98 -0.96
CA PRO A 24 -8.33 1.76 -0.81
C PRO A 24 -9.20 1.24 0.33
N ILE A 25 -9.86 2.15 1.04
CA ILE A 25 -10.68 1.85 2.22
C ILE A 25 -12.15 2.22 1.92
N PRO A 26 -13.14 1.45 2.40
CA PRO A 26 -14.54 1.78 2.20
C PRO A 26 -15.03 2.88 3.14
N VAL A 27 -15.82 3.82 2.60
CA VAL A 27 -16.79 4.66 3.30
C VAL A 27 -18.16 4.01 3.16
N VAL A 28 -18.82 3.71 4.28
CA VAL A 28 -20.12 3.05 4.30
C VAL A 28 -21.15 3.94 4.97
N VAL A 29 -22.25 4.20 4.27
CA VAL A 29 -23.44 4.84 4.83
C VAL A 29 -24.57 3.82 4.83
N TYR A 30 -25.23 3.62 5.97
CA TYR A 30 -26.31 2.66 6.11
C TYR A 30 -27.44 3.19 6.98
N ASP A 31 -28.66 2.74 6.71
CA ASP A 31 -29.80 2.96 7.58
C ASP A 31 -29.65 2.08 8.83
N TYR A 32 -29.64 2.69 10.01
CA TYR A 32 -29.43 2.02 11.28
C TYR A 32 -30.44 0.87 11.54
N TYR A 33 -31.71 1.05 11.13
CA TYR A 33 -32.75 0.04 11.36
C TYR A 33 -32.94 -0.91 10.18
N LYS A 34 -32.32 -0.62 9.03
CA LYS A 34 -32.41 -1.41 7.79
C LYS A 34 -31.03 -1.50 7.13
N PRO A 35 -30.09 -2.27 7.70
CA PRO A 35 -28.69 -2.29 7.26
C PRO A 35 -28.51 -2.83 5.82
N GLU A 36 -29.53 -3.45 5.24
CA GLU A 36 -29.55 -3.83 3.82
C GLU A 36 -29.55 -2.60 2.92
N LYS A 37 -30.10 -1.48 3.39
CA LYS A 37 -30.05 -0.18 2.71
C LYS A 37 -28.72 0.50 3.03
N ARG A 38 -27.70 0.17 2.25
CA ARG A 38 -26.37 0.76 2.38
C ARG A 38 -25.80 1.22 1.05
N ALA A 39 -24.96 2.25 1.12
CA ALA A 39 -24.08 2.67 0.04
C ALA A 39 -22.62 2.52 0.50
N VAL A 40 -21.76 2.05 -0.39
CA VAL A 40 -20.33 1.87 -0.14
C VAL A 40 -19.55 2.56 -1.24
N VAL A 41 -18.58 3.40 -0.86
CA VAL A 41 -17.66 4.06 -1.79
C VAL A 41 -16.24 3.84 -1.30
N MET A 42 -15.32 3.47 -2.19
CA MET A 42 -13.92 3.30 -1.84
C MET A 42 -13.19 4.64 -1.96
N TYR A 43 -12.46 5.04 -0.92
CA TYR A 43 -11.56 6.19 -0.96
C TYR A 43 -10.10 5.72 -0.94
N SER A 44 -9.24 6.45 -1.66
CA SER A 44 -7.79 6.23 -1.67
C SER A 44 -7.07 7.49 -1.22
N ALA A 45 -6.17 7.36 -0.25
CA ALA A 45 -5.38 8.47 0.25
C ALA A 45 -4.22 8.79 -0.73
N GLY A 46 -4.47 9.69 -1.69
CA GLY A 46 -3.46 10.26 -2.58
C GLY A 46 -2.80 9.29 -3.57
N GLN A 47 -1.92 9.81 -4.42
CA GLN A 47 -1.17 9.01 -5.40
C GLN A 47 -0.29 7.98 -4.69
N GLY A 48 -0.28 6.75 -5.21
CA GLY A 48 0.35 5.60 -4.58
C GLY A 48 1.82 5.82 -4.28
N VAL A 49 2.14 5.99 -3.00
CA VAL A 49 3.51 5.99 -2.49
C VAL A 49 4.08 4.58 -2.71
N ASP A 50 5.19 4.46 -3.42
CA ASP A 50 5.81 3.15 -3.65
C ASP A 50 6.53 2.69 -2.38
N VAL A 51 6.82 1.39 -2.29
CA VAL A 51 7.52 0.83 -1.12
C VAL A 51 8.90 1.44 -0.96
N CYS A 52 9.61 1.69 -2.07
CA CYS A 52 10.94 2.31 -2.04
C CYS A 52 10.95 3.79 -1.64
N ASP A 53 9.81 4.49 -1.76
CA ASP A 53 9.68 5.86 -1.24
C ASP A 53 9.60 5.85 0.29
N VAL A 54 9.09 4.77 0.89
CA VAL A 54 8.98 4.59 2.35
C VAL A 54 10.22 3.93 2.94
N CYS A 55 10.85 3.02 2.19
CA CYS A 55 11.99 2.24 2.61
C CYS A 55 13.05 2.23 1.50
N PRO A 56 13.92 3.25 1.45
CA PRO A 56 14.96 3.34 0.41
C PRO A 56 16.00 2.22 0.54
N ASP A 57 16.24 1.73 1.75
CA ASP A 57 17.23 0.69 2.04
C ASP A 57 16.68 -0.74 1.91
N CYS A 58 15.39 -0.90 1.56
CA CYS A 58 14.78 -2.21 1.36
C CYS A 58 15.45 -2.97 0.20
N ILE A 59 15.36 -4.30 0.26
CA ILE A 59 15.77 -5.16 -0.85
C ILE A 59 15.00 -4.74 -2.11
N ASP A 60 15.69 -4.75 -3.25
CA ASP A 60 15.19 -4.32 -4.57
C ASP A 60 14.92 -2.81 -4.75
N CYS A 61 15.26 -1.95 -3.78
CA CYS A 61 15.16 -0.49 -3.91
C CYS A 61 16.49 0.19 -4.32
N LYS A 62 17.63 -0.51 -4.23
CA LYS A 62 18.97 0.03 -4.45
C LYS A 62 19.23 0.56 -5.86
N GLU A 63 18.57 -0.01 -6.88
CA GLU A 63 18.69 0.45 -8.28
C GLU A 63 17.84 1.70 -8.58
N ARG A 64 16.96 2.08 -7.64
CA ARG A 64 16.04 3.22 -7.80
C ARG A 64 16.58 4.52 -7.24
N ALA A 65 17.89 4.59 -6.99
CA ALA A 65 18.61 5.73 -6.42
C ALA A 65 18.57 7.03 -7.25
N GLY A 66 17.71 7.11 -8.28
CA GLY A 66 17.17 8.38 -8.77
C GLY A 66 16.02 8.83 -7.86
N GLY A 67 16.37 9.30 -6.65
CA GLY A 67 15.40 9.72 -5.64
C GLY A 67 14.38 10.73 -6.17
N ARG A 68 13.09 10.46 -5.96
CA ARG A 68 12.04 11.45 -6.22
C ARG A 68 12.08 12.52 -5.15
N THR A 69 12.36 13.76 -5.52
CA THR A 69 12.17 14.91 -4.64
C THR A 69 10.70 15.31 -4.70
N CYS A 70 9.97 14.97 -3.66
CA CYS A 70 8.61 15.47 -3.47
C CYS A 70 8.70 16.82 -2.76
N ASN A 71 8.04 17.84 -3.28
CA ASN A 71 7.91 19.11 -2.56
C ASN A 71 6.73 19.06 -1.58
N GLU A 72 6.64 20.06 -0.70
CA GLU A 72 5.64 20.20 0.38
C GLU A 72 4.18 20.21 -0.13
N THR A 73 3.96 20.26 -1.45
CA THR A 73 2.65 20.27 -2.10
C THR A 73 2.24 18.93 -2.73
N LEU A 74 2.85 17.80 -2.32
CA LEU A 74 2.46 16.44 -2.75
C LEU A 74 2.54 16.20 -4.26
N ASN A 75 3.48 16.87 -4.93
CA ASN A 75 3.86 16.62 -6.31
C ASN A 75 5.23 15.93 -6.29
N CYS A 76 5.27 14.66 -6.70
CA CYS A 76 6.51 13.91 -6.88
C CYS A 76 6.74 13.75 -8.39
N SER A 77 7.79 14.39 -8.91
CA SER A 77 8.19 14.28 -10.31
C SER A 77 9.46 13.42 -10.44
N THR A 78 9.59 12.65 -11.52
CA THR A 78 10.80 11.88 -11.85
C THR A 78 11.86 12.80 -12.46
N GLY A 79 13.01 12.95 -11.80
CA GLY A 79 14.20 13.60 -12.37
C GLY A 79 14.95 12.70 -13.37
N PRO A 80 15.77 13.26 -14.26
CA PRO A 80 16.33 12.55 -15.42
C PRO A 80 17.55 11.70 -15.03
N ALA A 81 17.64 10.51 -15.65
CA ALA A 81 18.81 9.66 -15.63
C ALA A 81 19.94 10.27 -16.47
N THR A 82 21.17 10.21 -15.97
CA THR A 82 22.39 10.32 -16.80
C THR A 82 23.39 9.26 -16.35
N ASP A 83 23.87 8.51 -17.35
CA ASP A 83 24.64 7.27 -17.33
C ASP A 83 26.10 7.38 -16.81
N GLU A 84 26.60 6.33 -16.13
CA GLU A 84 27.84 5.60 -16.50
C GLU A 84 27.98 4.27 -15.71
N PRO A 85 28.49 3.17 -16.31
CA PRO A 85 28.36 1.82 -15.78
C PRO A 85 29.58 1.38 -14.97
N SER A 86 29.37 0.60 -13.91
CA SER A 86 30.41 -0.20 -13.27
C SER A 86 29.91 -1.62 -13.08
N ALA A 87 30.56 -2.54 -13.79
CA ALA A 87 30.26 -3.96 -13.83
C ALA A 87 30.57 -4.66 -12.50
N VAL A 88 29.65 -5.49 -11.99
CA VAL A 88 29.98 -6.67 -11.13
C VAL A 88 28.91 -7.76 -11.28
N ASP A 89 29.34 -8.85 -11.93
CA ASP A 89 29.15 -10.30 -11.69
C ASP A 89 27.79 -10.91 -11.28
N ASP A 90 27.37 -11.88 -12.11
CA ASP A 90 26.18 -12.73 -12.00
C ASP A 90 26.23 -13.74 -10.85
N GLY A 91 25.23 -13.70 -9.97
CA GLY A 91 24.97 -14.71 -8.95
C GLY A 91 23.52 -15.19 -8.98
N SER A 92 23.14 -15.98 -10.00
CA SER A 92 21.82 -16.61 -10.10
C SER A 92 21.65 -17.67 -9.02
N ALA A 93 20.95 -17.33 -7.93
CA ALA A 93 20.45 -18.30 -6.96
C ALA A 93 18.96 -18.56 -7.21
N SER A 94 18.69 -19.49 -8.11
CA SER A 94 17.38 -20.15 -8.26
C SER A 94 17.08 -20.96 -7.00
N THR A 95 16.27 -20.44 -6.09
CA THR A 95 15.78 -21.17 -4.92
C THR A 95 14.34 -21.63 -5.11
N HIS A 96 14.25 -22.83 -5.68
CA HIS A 96 13.24 -23.88 -5.56
C HIS A 96 11.91 -23.55 -4.84
N GLY A 97 10.82 -23.82 -5.56
CA GLY A 97 9.44 -23.67 -5.12
C GLY A 97 9.16 -24.24 -3.73
N ILE A 98 8.66 -23.37 -2.86
CA ILE A 98 8.18 -23.71 -1.52
C ILE A 98 6.99 -24.65 -1.69
N SER A 99 7.11 -25.86 -1.16
CA SER A 99 6.03 -26.85 -1.19
C SER A 99 4.80 -26.33 -0.43
N LEU A 100 3.62 -26.40 -1.04
CA LEU A 100 2.34 -25.98 -0.45
C LEU A 100 2.08 -26.63 0.93
N LEU A 101 2.60 -27.84 1.12
CA LEU A 101 2.57 -28.55 2.41
C LEU A 101 3.31 -27.80 3.52
N LEU A 102 4.46 -27.18 3.22
CA LEU A 102 5.22 -26.41 4.21
C LEU A 102 4.48 -25.14 4.63
N VAL A 103 3.79 -24.48 3.70
CA VAL A 103 2.97 -23.29 4.00
C VAL A 103 1.83 -23.67 4.95
N ILE A 104 1.12 -24.76 4.67
CA ILE A 104 0.02 -25.25 5.51
C ILE A 104 0.52 -25.67 6.89
N ILE A 105 1.67 -26.35 6.98
CA ILE A 105 2.25 -26.76 8.27
C ILE A 105 2.63 -25.54 9.13
N VAL A 106 3.23 -24.51 8.52
CA VAL A 106 3.59 -23.26 9.22
C VAL A 106 2.34 -22.53 9.69
N GLU A 107 1.30 -22.42 8.85
CA GLU A 107 0.03 -21.79 9.24
C GLU A 107 -0.70 -22.54 10.35
N LEU A 108 -0.80 -23.88 10.27
CA LEU A 108 -1.40 -24.68 11.35
C LEU A 108 -0.61 -24.57 12.66
N SER A 109 0.73 -24.52 12.58
CA SER A 109 1.58 -24.40 13.76
C SER A 109 1.44 -23.03 14.43
N LEU A 110 1.26 -21.97 13.63
CA LEU A 110 0.98 -20.62 14.13
C LEU A 110 -0.40 -20.55 14.79
N MET A 111 -1.41 -21.17 14.20
CA MET A 111 -2.76 -21.23 14.78
C MET A 111 -2.80 -22.01 16.10
N LEU A 112 -2.06 -23.12 16.20
CA LEU A 112 -1.98 -23.92 17.43
C LEU A 112 -1.22 -23.23 18.56
N HIS A 113 -0.27 -22.34 18.25
CA HIS A 113 0.46 -21.58 19.27
C HIS A 113 -0.28 -20.33 19.77
N PHE A 114 -1.38 -19.94 19.11
CA PHE A 114 -2.17 -18.76 19.50
C PHE A 114 -3.30 -19.08 20.49
N GLU A 115 -3.51 -20.35 20.84
CA GLU A 115 -4.31 -20.76 22.00
C GLU A 115 -3.41 -21.25 23.15
N PHE A 116 -2.71 -20.32 23.81
CA PHE A 116 -2.42 -20.38 25.24
C PHE A 116 -2.07 -19.00 25.80
#